data_AF-Q6XID1-F1
#
_entry.id   AF-Q6XID1-F1
#
_cell.length_a   1.000
_cell.length_b   1.000
_cell.length_c   1.000
_cell.angle_alpha   90.00
_cell.angle_beta   90.00
_cell.angle_gamma   90.00
#
_symmetry.space_group_name_H-M   'P 1'
#
loop_
_entity.id
_entity.type
_entity.pdbx_description
1 polymer ?
#
loop_
_entity_poly.entity_id
_entity_poly.type
_entity_poly.pdbx_seq_one_letter_code
_entity_poly.pdbx_strand_id
1 'polypeptide(L)'
;LANEYNWIIFPCVNPDGYKYTFEHDRMWRKNRQLFGTCRGVDLNRNYPDHWNSTGSSSDPTRYDFAGPSAGSELETQRLIEFIRANVGKEQIKTYIALHSYSQMLMFPYGYTKERVSNYDDLQEFGKKASAAIKAESGRDYVSGSLYETIYPSSGGSMDWAHAEAGIPIAYTFELRGPPDSQDLFILPAV
;
A
#
# COMPACT_ATOMS: atom_id res chain seq x y z
N LEU A 1 3.55 -23.98 4.75
CA LEU A 1 3.73 -22.68 4.06
C LEU A 1 4.31 -22.81 2.64
N ALA A 2 5.62 -22.95 2.42
CA ALA A 2 6.18 -22.95 1.05
C ALA A 2 5.75 -24.16 0.19
N ASN A 3 5.40 -25.28 0.81
CA ASN A 3 4.91 -26.49 0.13
C ASN A 3 3.38 -26.50 -0.07
N GLU A 4 2.67 -25.51 0.49
CA GLU A 4 1.19 -25.49 0.56
C GLU A 4 0.59 -24.25 -0.09
N TYR A 5 1.39 -23.19 -0.28
CA TYR A 5 0.95 -21.90 -0.81
C TYR A 5 1.92 -21.40 -1.87
N ASN A 6 1.38 -20.81 -2.93
CA ASN A 6 2.14 -20.05 -3.91
C ASN A 6 2.42 -18.65 -3.37
N TRP A 7 3.69 -18.24 -3.41
CA TRP A 7 4.12 -16.89 -3.05
C TRP A 7 4.46 -16.13 -4.32
N ILE A 8 3.71 -15.05 -4.60
CA ILE A 8 3.96 -14.16 -5.73
C ILE A 8 4.50 -12.85 -5.15
N ILE A 9 5.75 -12.54 -5.45
CA ILE A 9 6.47 -11.43 -4.84
C ILE A 9 6.92 -10.45 -5.92
N PHE A 10 6.50 -9.19 -5.77
CA PHE A 10 6.98 -8.07 -6.58
C PHE A 10 7.97 -7.25 -5.74
N PRO A 11 9.29 -7.45 -5.88
CA PRO A 11 10.28 -6.80 -5.01
C PRO A 11 10.34 -5.28 -5.21
N CYS A 12 9.99 -4.80 -6.41
CA CYS A 12 9.92 -3.38 -6.71
C CYS A 12 8.76 -3.12 -7.67
N VAL A 13 7.78 -2.35 -7.23
CA VAL A 13 6.60 -1.97 -8.03
C VAL A 13 6.72 -0.58 -8.67
N ASN A 14 7.78 0.16 -8.32
CA ASN A 14 8.10 1.49 -8.88
C ASN A 14 9.60 1.54 -9.25
N PRO A 15 10.04 0.82 -10.30
CA PRO A 15 11.46 0.70 -10.64
C PRO A 15 12.11 2.04 -11.02
N ASP A 16 11.39 2.90 -11.73
CA ASP A 16 11.90 4.21 -12.15
C ASP A 16 12.06 5.15 -10.95
N GLY A 17 11.07 5.19 -10.07
CA GLY A 17 11.16 5.95 -8.82
C GLY A 17 12.27 5.40 -7.92
N TYR A 18 12.39 4.08 -7.80
CA TYR A 18 13.46 3.44 -7.03
C TYR A 18 14.84 3.86 -7.54
N LYS A 19 15.12 3.71 -8.84
CA LYS A 19 16.39 4.15 -9.45
C LYS A 19 16.68 5.64 -9.17
N TYR A 20 15.66 6.48 -9.29
CA TYR A 20 15.79 7.93 -9.05
C TYR A 20 16.22 8.25 -7.61
N THR A 21 15.88 7.40 -6.63
CA THR A 21 16.34 7.57 -5.23
C THR A 21 17.84 7.35 -5.03
N PHE A 22 18.51 6.64 -5.94
CA PHE A 22 19.96 6.42 -5.88
C PHE A 22 20.74 7.48 -6.67
N GLU A 23 20.15 7.99 -7.74
CA GLU A 23 20.85 8.86 -8.69
C GLU A 23 20.60 10.35 -8.46
N HIS A 24 19.47 10.72 -7.85
CA HIS A 24 19.03 12.12 -7.82
C HIS A 24 18.43 12.56 -6.48
N ASP A 25 17.27 12.02 -6.10
CA ASP A 25 16.53 12.46 -4.92
C ASP A 25 16.15 11.25 -4.06
N ARG A 26 16.89 11.08 -2.96
CA ARG A 26 16.70 9.95 -2.05
C ARG A 26 15.30 9.90 -1.43
N MET A 27 14.58 11.02 -1.36
CA MET A 27 13.25 11.13 -0.78
C MET A 27 12.12 11.02 -1.83
N TRP A 28 12.45 10.71 -3.09
CA TRP A 28 11.45 10.55 -4.13
C TRP A 28 10.50 9.37 -3.87
N ARG A 29 9.19 9.62 -3.98
CA ARG A 29 8.10 8.67 -3.70
C ARG A 29 7.35 8.20 -4.94
N LYS A 30 7.03 9.14 -5.84
CA LYS A 30 6.11 8.94 -6.96
C LYS A 30 6.75 8.08 -8.06
N ASN A 31 6.03 7.70 -9.11
CA ASN A 31 6.68 7.22 -10.32
C ASN A 31 7.37 8.40 -11.07
N ARG A 32 7.77 8.22 -12.34
CA ARG A 32 8.55 9.22 -13.11
C ARG A 32 7.87 9.81 -14.34
N GLN A 33 6.57 9.57 -14.50
CA GLN A 33 5.77 10.11 -15.60
C GLN A 33 5.79 11.65 -15.64
N LEU A 34 5.83 12.26 -16.83
CA LEU A 34 5.98 13.71 -17.01
C LEU A 34 4.62 14.41 -17.14
N PHE A 35 4.42 15.49 -16.38
CA PHE A 35 3.25 16.36 -16.42
C PHE A 35 3.68 17.83 -16.49
N GLY A 36 4.04 18.28 -17.68
CA GLY A 36 4.63 19.60 -17.88
C GLY A 36 6.02 19.69 -17.23
N THR A 37 6.20 20.60 -16.28
CA THR A 37 7.44 20.70 -15.48
C THR A 37 7.44 19.79 -14.25
N CYS A 38 6.27 19.23 -13.88
CA CYS A 38 6.11 18.33 -12.75
C CYS A 38 6.32 16.87 -13.17
N ARG A 39 6.63 16.01 -12.20
CA ARG A 39 6.83 14.58 -12.44
C ARG A 39 6.16 13.72 -11.39
N GLY A 40 5.71 12.57 -11.83
CA GLY A 40 5.28 11.45 -11.02
C GLY A 40 3.84 11.53 -10.56
N VAL A 41 3.23 10.36 -10.50
CA VAL A 41 1.96 10.04 -9.85
C VAL A 41 2.25 9.21 -8.61
N ASP A 42 1.47 9.46 -7.57
CA ASP A 42 1.41 8.61 -6.39
C ASP A 42 0.69 7.30 -6.74
N LEU A 43 1.45 6.22 -6.90
CA LEU A 43 0.92 4.92 -7.31
C LEU A 43 -0.10 4.37 -6.30
N ASN A 44 -0.02 4.74 -5.02
CA ASN A 44 -0.99 4.32 -4.00
C ASN A 44 -2.14 5.32 -3.82
N ARG A 45 -2.37 6.17 -4.82
CA ARG A 45 -3.60 6.97 -5.04
C ARG A 45 -4.21 6.74 -6.43
N ASN A 46 -3.61 5.85 -7.21
CA ASN A 46 -3.92 5.70 -8.63
C ASN A 46 -4.87 4.53 -8.93
N TYR A 47 -5.20 3.66 -7.98
CA TYR A 47 -6.05 2.49 -8.25
C TYR A 47 -7.51 2.89 -8.52
N PRO A 48 -8.24 2.16 -9.39
CA PRO A 48 -9.62 2.46 -9.77
C PRO A 48 -10.62 1.95 -8.73
N ASP A 49 -10.46 2.40 -7.50
CA ASP A 49 -11.37 2.17 -6.39
C ASP A 49 -11.52 3.46 -5.60
N HIS A 50 -12.74 4.04 -5.66
CA HIS A 50 -13.05 5.36 -5.08
C HIS A 50 -12.02 6.44 -5.45
N TRP A 51 -11.45 6.35 -6.65
CA TRP A 51 -10.28 7.12 -7.07
C TRP A 51 -10.47 8.63 -6.89
N ASN A 52 -9.47 9.24 -6.26
CA ASN A 52 -9.37 10.68 -6.04
C ASN A 52 -10.56 11.31 -5.28
N SER A 53 -11.19 10.56 -4.37
CA SER A 53 -12.34 11.01 -3.58
C SER A 53 -11.96 11.62 -2.22
N THR A 54 -10.86 11.15 -1.62
CA THR A 54 -10.34 11.65 -0.34
C THR A 54 -8.85 11.37 -0.18
N GLY A 55 -8.14 12.22 0.56
CA GLY A 55 -6.72 12.04 0.90
C GLY A 55 -5.77 11.91 -0.31
N SER A 56 -6.09 12.60 -1.39
CA SER A 56 -5.40 12.58 -2.68
C SER A 56 -5.53 13.94 -3.38
N SER A 57 -4.75 14.17 -4.42
CA SER A 57 -4.77 15.42 -5.17
C SER A 57 -4.88 15.24 -6.69
N SER A 58 -5.54 16.20 -7.35
CA SER A 58 -5.52 16.36 -8.82
C SER A 58 -4.39 17.28 -9.31
N ASP A 59 -3.60 17.86 -8.41
CA ASP A 59 -2.52 18.78 -8.76
C ASP A 59 -1.20 18.00 -8.96
N PRO A 60 -0.60 18.03 -10.17
CA PRO A 60 0.62 17.28 -10.48
C PRO A 60 1.86 17.69 -9.66
N THR A 61 1.84 18.86 -9.02
CA THR A 61 2.92 19.33 -8.14
C THR A 61 2.90 18.62 -6.78
N ARG A 62 1.77 18.01 -6.40
CA ARG A 62 1.56 17.44 -5.07
C ARG A 62 2.19 16.06 -4.94
N TYR A 63 2.57 15.72 -3.71
CA TYR A 63 3.18 14.43 -3.38
C TYR A 63 2.16 13.27 -3.45
N ASP A 64 0.88 13.60 -3.26
CA ASP A 64 -0.30 12.73 -3.27
C ASP A 64 -1.11 12.87 -4.58
N PHE A 65 -0.47 13.32 -5.67
CA PHE A 65 -1.11 13.42 -6.98
C PHE A 65 -1.59 12.05 -7.48
N ALA A 66 -2.89 11.90 -7.68
CA ALA A 66 -3.56 10.64 -8.01
C ALA A 66 -3.44 10.23 -9.49
N GLY A 67 -2.86 11.10 -10.33
CA GLY A 67 -2.74 10.91 -11.77
C GLY A 67 -3.85 11.61 -12.56
N PRO A 68 -3.79 11.58 -13.90
CA PRO A 68 -4.80 12.20 -14.77
C PRO A 68 -6.13 11.43 -14.79
N SER A 69 -6.10 10.13 -14.47
CA SER A 69 -7.27 9.26 -14.38
C SER A 69 -6.97 8.08 -13.47
N ALA A 70 -8.01 7.38 -13.01
CA ALA A 70 -7.85 6.10 -12.35
C ALA A 70 -7.09 5.09 -13.24
N GLY A 71 -6.13 4.37 -12.67
CA GLY A 71 -5.30 3.38 -13.35
C GLY A 71 -4.48 3.96 -14.50
N SER A 72 -4.09 5.23 -14.43
CA SER A 72 -3.34 5.89 -15.51
C SER A 72 -1.91 5.39 -15.67
N GLU A 73 -1.27 4.94 -14.59
CA GLU A 73 0.14 4.58 -14.60
C GLU A 73 0.36 3.12 -15.02
N LEU A 74 1.39 2.88 -15.83
CA LEU A 74 1.71 1.55 -16.33
C LEU A 74 2.01 0.57 -15.19
N GLU A 75 2.70 1.01 -14.14
CA GLU A 75 2.99 0.19 -12.96
C GLU A 75 1.71 -0.29 -12.28
N THR A 76 0.75 0.62 -12.09
CA THR A 76 -0.58 0.31 -11.54
C THR A 76 -1.33 -0.65 -12.46
N GLN A 77 -1.35 -0.39 -13.78
CA GLN A 77 -2.02 -1.23 -14.77
C GLN A 77 -1.48 -2.66 -14.76
N ARG A 78 -0.16 -2.84 -14.71
CA ARG A 78 0.44 -4.19 -14.72
C ARG A 78 0.09 -5.01 -13.49
N LEU A 79 0.03 -4.39 -12.31
CA LEU A 79 -0.40 -5.08 -11.10
C LEU A 79 -1.88 -5.45 -11.15
N ILE A 80 -2.73 -4.54 -11.62
CA ILE A 80 -4.17 -4.79 -11.81
C ILE A 80 -4.40 -5.94 -12.79
N GLU A 81 -3.77 -5.89 -13.96
CA GLU A 81 -3.85 -6.93 -15.00
C GLU A 81 -3.39 -8.28 -14.46
N PHE A 82 -2.26 -8.31 -13.75
CA PHE A 82 -1.73 -9.53 -13.15
C PHE A 82 -2.70 -10.12 -12.13
N ILE A 83 -3.20 -9.31 -11.19
CA ILE A 83 -4.09 -9.79 -10.13
C ILE A 83 -5.40 -10.29 -10.74
N ARG A 84 -6.01 -9.55 -11.66
CA ARG A 84 -7.25 -9.98 -12.34
C ARG A 84 -7.08 -11.30 -13.09
N ALA A 85 -5.95 -11.48 -13.77
CA ALA A 85 -5.67 -12.71 -14.53
C ALA A 85 -5.44 -13.93 -13.62
N ASN A 86 -4.99 -13.73 -12.38
CA ASN A 86 -4.50 -14.81 -11.53
C ASN A 86 -5.30 -15.03 -10.24
N VAL A 87 -6.14 -14.09 -9.78
CA VAL A 87 -6.83 -14.19 -8.47
C VAL A 87 -7.67 -15.46 -8.34
N GLY A 88 -8.42 -15.82 -9.39
CA GLY A 88 -9.19 -17.08 -9.41
C GLY A 88 -8.32 -18.31 -9.67
N LYS A 89 -7.42 -18.22 -10.65
CA LYS A 89 -6.58 -19.33 -11.10
C LYS A 89 -5.61 -19.80 -10.00
N GLU A 90 -4.91 -18.87 -9.38
CA GLU A 90 -3.94 -19.12 -8.32
C GLU A 90 -4.59 -19.10 -6.93
N GLN A 91 -5.92 -18.94 -6.86
CA GLN A 91 -6.69 -18.86 -5.62
C GLN A 91 -6.10 -17.85 -4.62
N ILE A 92 -5.73 -16.66 -5.10
CA ILE A 92 -5.08 -15.63 -4.27
C ILE A 92 -6.04 -15.23 -3.14
N LYS A 93 -5.70 -15.58 -1.89
CA LYS A 93 -6.48 -15.24 -0.69
C LYS A 93 -5.91 -14.10 0.13
N THR A 94 -4.65 -13.75 -0.13
CA THR A 94 -3.93 -12.76 0.66
C THR A 94 -3.21 -11.77 -0.25
N TYR A 95 -3.37 -10.49 0.03
CA TYR A 95 -2.66 -9.36 -0.58
C TYR A 95 -1.96 -8.57 0.52
N ILE A 96 -0.66 -8.34 0.39
CA ILE A 96 0.13 -7.54 1.33
C ILE A 96 0.91 -6.50 0.53
N ALA A 97 0.59 -5.23 0.74
CA ALA A 97 1.39 -4.10 0.30
C ALA A 97 2.39 -3.73 1.41
N LEU A 98 3.69 -3.70 1.08
CA LEU A 98 4.75 -3.34 2.02
C LEU A 98 5.18 -1.89 1.80
N HIS A 99 5.09 -1.10 2.86
CA HIS A 99 5.42 0.32 2.93
C HIS A 99 6.30 0.60 4.17
N SER A 100 6.83 1.81 4.26
CA SER A 100 7.40 2.35 5.49
C SER A 100 7.17 3.85 5.54
N TYR A 101 7.16 4.48 6.71
CA TYR A 101 7.35 3.95 8.07
C TYR A 101 6.08 4.21 8.89
N SER A 102 5.93 3.55 10.04
CA SER A 102 5.07 3.95 11.18
C SER A 102 4.78 2.79 12.15
N GLN A 103 5.20 1.56 11.84
CA GLN A 103 4.86 0.34 12.59
C GLN A 103 3.34 0.11 12.66
N MET A 104 2.69 0.02 11.50
CA MET A 104 1.24 -0.18 11.40
C MET A 104 0.89 -1.36 10.49
N LEU A 105 -0.16 -2.11 10.88
CA LEU A 105 -0.77 -3.18 10.09
C LEU A 105 -2.20 -2.78 9.76
N MET A 106 -2.40 -2.19 8.59
CA MET A 106 -3.66 -1.59 8.19
C MET A 106 -4.42 -2.49 7.23
N PHE A 107 -5.74 -2.51 7.34
CA PHE A 107 -6.64 -3.21 6.43
C PHE A 107 -7.74 -2.26 5.91
N PRO A 108 -8.56 -2.65 4.91
CA PRO A 108 -9.57 -1.76 4.37
C PRO A 108 -10.65 -1.32 5.39
N TYR A 109 -11.33 -0.20 5.18
CA TYR A 109 -11.10 0.74 4.09
C TYR A 109 -10.19 1.91 4.50
N GLY A 110 -9.54 2.51 3.51
CA GLY A 110 -8.88 3.81 3.62
C GLY A 110 -9.78 4.98 3.27
N TYR A 111 -10.70 4.81 2.32
CA TYR A 111 -11.49 5.93 1.79
C TYR A 111 -12.72 6.28 2.63
N THR A 112 -13.21 5.36 3.47
CA THR A 112 -14.46 5.50 4.24
C THR A 112 -14.35 4.95 5.66
N LYS A 113 -15.25 5.40 6.54
CA LYS A 113 -15.47 4.85 7.90
C LYS A 113 -16.26 3.54 7.90
N GLU A 114 -16.86 3.18 6.77
CA GLU A 114 -17.60 1.92 6.66
C GLU A 114 -16.67 0.74 6.86
N ARG A 115 -17.21 -0.32 7.45
CA ARG A 115 -16.46 -1.55 7.72
C ARG A 115 -16.65 -2.53 6.57
N VAL A 116 -15.58 -3.25 6.22
CA VAL A 116 -15.67 -4.43 5.37
C VAL A 116 -16.52 -5.53 6.02
N SER A 117 -17.08 -6.42 5.21
CA SER A 117 -17.92 -7.52 5.71
C SER A 117 -17.19 -8.48 6.65
N ASN A 118 -15.89 -8.69 6.44
CA ASN A 118 -15.02 -9.53 7.26
C ASN A 118 -14.13 -8.72 8.23
N TYR A 119 -14.63 -7.58 8.73
CA TYR A 119 -13.87 -6.66 9.57
C TYR A 119 -13.29 -7.34 10.83
N ASP A 120 -14.08 -8.17 11.50
CA ASP A 120 -13.66 -8.81 12.75
C ASP A 120 -12.53 -9.83 12.50
N ASP A 121 -12.57 -10.55 11.38
CA ASP A 121 -11.50 -11.48 10.98
C ASP A 121 -10.18 -10.76 10.75
N LEU A 122 -10.23 -9.62 10.02
CA LEU A 122 -9.04 -8.79 9.79
C LEU A 122 -8.56 -8.20 11.12
N GLN A 123 -9.45 -7.64 11.95
CA GLN A 123 -9.05 -7.11 13.24
C GLN A 123 -8.36 -8.17 14.11
N GLU A 124 -8.85 -9.41 14.13
CA GLU A 124 -8.22 -10.52 14.83
C GLU A 124 -6.86 -10.89 14.24
N PHE A 125 -6.75 -10.98 12.90
CA PHE A 125 -5.48 -11.21 12.20
C PHE A 125 -4.44 -10.16 12.58
N GLY A 126 -4.79 -8.88 12.50
CA GLY A 126 -3.92 -7.76 12.83
C GLY A 126 -3.43 -7.80 14.27
N LYS A 127 -4.33 -8.09 15.24
CA LYS A 127 -3.96 -8.27 16.65
C LYS A 127 -2.94 -9.39 16.85
N LYS A 128 -3.17 -10.55 16.22
CA LYS A 128 -2.26 -11.70 16.29
C LYS A 128 -0.90 -11.39 15.65
N ALA A 129 -0.89 -10.74 14.49
CA ALA A 129 0.32 -10.33 13.79
C ALA A 129 1.14 -9.31 14.62
N SER A 130 0.50 -8.27 15.16
CA SER A 130 1.17 -7.30 16.03
C SER A 130 1.75 -7.96 17.28
N ALA A 131 1.01 -8.88 17.92
CA ALA A 131 1.50 -9.60 19.10
C ALA A 131 2.72 -10.49 18.77
N ALA A 132 2.72 -11.17 17.63
CA ALA A 132 3.85 -11.97 17.17
C ALA A 132 5.08 -11.11 16.87
N ILE A 133 4.91 -9.96 16.21
CA ILE A 133 6.01 -9.01 15.96
C ILE A 133 6.60 -8.49 17.28
N LYS A 134 5.75 -8.18 18.26
CA LYS A 134 6.19 -7.74 19.58
C LYS A 134 6.98 -8.84 20.32
N ALA A 135 6.50 -10.08 20.27
CA ALA A 135 7.17 -11.22 20.89
C ALA A 135 8.56 -11.48 20.30
N GLU A 136 8.69 -11.36 18.98
CA GLU A 136 9.96 -11.59 18.27
C GLU A 136 10.94 -10.42 18.41
N SER A 137 10.44 -9.19 18.30
CA SER A 137 11.28 -8.02 18.03
C SER A 137 11.22 -6.92 19.09
N GLY A 138 10.32 -7.05 20.08
CA GLY A 138 10.05 -6.04 21.10
C GLY A 138 9.30 -4.80 20.60
N ARG A 139 8.99 -4.70 19.30
CA ARG A 139 8.38 -3.51 18.69
C ARG A 139 6.87 -3.55 18.73
N ASP A 140 6.27 -2.42 19.08
CA ASP A 140 4.83 -2.22 19.06
C ASP A 140 4.33 -1.84 17.67
N TYR A 141 3.38 -2.62 17.16
CA TYR A 141 2.67 -2.34 15.91
C TYR A 141 1.19 -2.10 16.18
N VAL A 142 0.65 -1.01 15.64
CA VAL A 142 -0.79 -0.69 15.72
C VAL A 142 -1.51 -1.37 14.56
N SER A 143 -2.72 -1.89 14.79
CA SER A 143 -3.55 -2.46 13.71
C SER A 143 -4.98 -1.98 13.78
N GLY A 144 -5.57 -1.72 12.60
CA GLY A 144 -6.93 -1.22 12.43
C GLY A 144 -7.23 -0.97 10.94
N SER A 145 -8.42 -0.46 10.64
CA SER A 145 -8.69 0.00 9.28
C SER A 145 -7.78 1.18 8.96
N LEU A 146 -7.40 1.35 7.68
CA LEU A 146 -6.53 2.45 7.27
C LEU A 146 -7.14 3.80 7.66
N TYR A 147 -8.44 3.98 7.42
CA TYR A 147 -9.16 5.22 7.76
C TYR A 147 -9.01 5.59 9.25
N GLU A 148 -9.13 4.62 10.15
CA GLU A 148 -9.09 4.84 11.61
C GLU A 148 -7.65 4.92 12.16
N THR A 149 -6.68 4.31 11.48
CA THR A 149 -5.32 4.09 12.02
C THR A 149 -4.35 5.20 11.64
N ILE A 150 -4.46 5.76 10.43
CA ILE A 150 -3.50 6.74 9.92
C ILE A 150 -4.20 8.04 9.49
N TYR A 151 -4.85 8.04 8.33
CA TYR A 151 -5.63 9.14 7.79
C TYR A 151 -6.48 8.63 6.61
N PRO A 152 -7.62 9.27 6.30
CA PRO A 152 -8.44 8.90 5.14
C PRO A 152 -7.67 9.05 3.82
N SER A 153 -7.69 8.03 2.97
CA SER A 153 -7.09 8.09 1.63
C SER A 153 -7.80 7.17 0.63
N SER A 154 -7.78 7.53 -0.64
CA SER A 154 -8.47 6.80 -1.71
C SER A 154 -7.54 6.40 -2.85
N GLY A 155 -7.99 5.49 -3.72
CA GLY A 155 -7.20 4.96 -4.83
C GLY A 155 -5.99 4.13 -4.37
N GLY A 156 -6.06 3.55 -3.17
CA GLY A 156 -5.03 2.68 -2.62
C GLY A 156 -5.14 1.25 -3.15
N SER A 157 -3.99 0.58 -3.27
CA SER A 157 -3.91 -0.78 -3.80
C SER A 157 -4.63 -1.83 -2.95
N MET A 158 -4.61 -1.66 -1.63
CA MET A 158 -5.21 -2.56 -0.65
C MET A 158 -6.75 -2.52 -0.69
N ASP A 159 -7.35 -1.32 -0.74
CA ASP A 159 -8.81 -1.17 -0.86
C ASP A 159 -9.27 -1.81 -2.18
N TRP A 160 -8.59 -1.50 -3.30
CA TRP A 160 -8.87 -2.10 -4.60
C TRP A 160 -8.73 -3.63 -4.60
N ALA A 161 -7.66 -4.17 -4.01
CA ALA A 161 -7.44 -5.62 -3.94
C ALA A 161 -8.56 -6.35 -3.18
N HIS A 162 -9.10 -5.73 -2.13
CA HIS A 162 -10.21 -6.28 -1.36
C HIS A 162 -11.55 -6.13 -2.08
N ALA A 163 -11.92 -4.90 -2.44
CA ALA A 163 -13.25 -4.58 -2.98
C ALA A 163 -13.44 -5.07 -4.43
N GLU A 164 -12.46 -4.79 -5.30
CA GLU A 164 -12.59 -5.03 -6.74
C GLU A 164 -12.00 -6.38 -7.17
N ALA A 165 -10.92 -6.84 -6.54
CA ALA A 165 -10.34 -8.15 -6.84
C ALA A 165 -10.88 -9.29 -5.94
N GLY A 166 -11.66 -8.97 -4.90
CA GLY A 166 -12.30 -9.96 -4.04
C GLY A 166 -11.32 -10.76 -3.17
N ILE A 167 -10.13 -10.21 -2.88
CA ILE A 167 -9.12 -10.85 -2.02
C ILE A 167 -9.51 -10.62 -0.55
N PRO A 168 -9.85 -11.67 0.22
CA PRO A 168 -10.44 -11.50 1.54
C PRO A 168 -9.47 -10.95 2.59
N ILE A 169 -8.18 -11.28 2.50
CA ILE A 169 -7.14 -10.81 3.43
C ILE A 169 -6.26 -9.79 2.70
N ALA A 170 -6.60 -8.50 2.79
CA ALA A 170 -5.81 -7.42 2.19
C ALA A 170 -5.22 -6.53 3.28
N TYR A 171 -3.91 -6.33 3.26
CA TYR A 171 -3.19 -5.51 4.23
C TYR A 171 -2.20 -4.55 3.59
N THR A 172 -2.04 -3.40 4.22
CA THR A 172 -0.88 -2.51 4.07
C THR A 172 -0.06 -2.56 5.35
N PHE A 173 1.21 -2.91 5.22
CA PHE A 173 2.17 -2.91 6.32
C PHE A 173 3.01 -1.64 6.21
N GLU A 174 2.99 -0.80 7.23
CA GLU A 174 4.00 0.24 7.44
C GLU A 174 5.07 -0.33 8.38
N LEU A 175 6.27 -0.57 7.85
CA LEU A 175 7.37 -1.22 8.55
C LEU A 175 8.03 -0.31 9.61
N ARG A 176 9.24 -0.69 10.06
CA ARG A 176 10.02 -0.04 11.11
C ARG A 176 10.23 1.46 10.87
N GLY A 177 10.48 2.16 11.97
CA GLY A 177 10.38 3.62 12.08
C GLY A 177 9.07 3.92 12.79
N PRO A 178 9.07 4.08 14.14
CA PRO A 178 7.85 4.44 14.86
C PRO A 178 7.31 5.79 14.35
N PRO A 179 6.04 6.15 14.63
CA PRO A 179 5.43 7.37 14.11
C PRO A 179 6.19 8.66 14.44
N ASP A 180 6.96 8.67 15.53
CA ASP A 180 7.82 9.75 16.01
C ASP A 180 9.30 9.63 15.60
N SER A 181 9.62 8.71 14.69
CA SER A 181 10.98 8.51 14.18
C SER A 181 11.53 9.76 13.50
N GLN A 182 12.75 10.15 13.88
CA GLN A 182 13.48 11.26 13.24
C GLN A 182 14.26 10.81 11.99
N ASP A 183 14.46 9.50 11.82
CA ASP A 183 15.18 8.94 10.67
C ASP A 183 14.29 8.87 9.42
N LEU A 184 12.97 9.05 9.57
CA LEU A 184 11.98 8.99 8.50
C LEU A 184 12.13 7.68 7.69
N PHE A 185 12.57 7.78 6.43
CA PHE A 185 12.77 6.65 5.51
C PHE A 185 14.21 6.09 5.52
N ILE A 186 15.10 6.60 6.37
CA ILE A 186 16.52 6.22 6.45
C ILE A 186 16.73 5.22 7.61
N LEU A 187 16.12 4.04 7.47
CA LEU A 187 16.35 2.95 8.42
C LEU A 187 17.77 2.39 8.23
N PRO A 188 18.59 2.27 9.30
CA PRO A 188 19.92 1.66 9.21
C PRO A 188 19.87 0.21 8.74
N ALA A 189 20.90 -0.24 8.02
CA ALA A 189 20.98 -1.58 7.43
C ALA A 189 21.28 -2.71 8.44
N VAL A 190 21.35 -2.40 9.74
CA VAL A 190 21.79 -3.33 10.81
C VAL A 190 20.77 -3.43 11.95
#